data_AF-A0A0K2AXV5-F1
#
_entry.id   AF-A0A0K2AXV5-F1
#
_cell.length_a   1.000
_cell.length_b   1.000
_cell.length_c   1.000
_cell.angle_alpha   90.00
_cell.angle_beta   90.00
_cell.angle_gamma   90.00
#
_symmetry.space_group_name_H-M   'P 1'
#
loop_
_entity.id
_entity.type
_entity.pdbx_description
1 polymer ?
#
loop_
_entity_poly.entity_id
_entity_poly.type
_entity_poly.pdbx_seq_one_letter_code
_entity_poly.pdbx_strand_id
1 'polypeptide(L)'
;MRSRTHGDAGQAFPIYITVVGGLLFLALAYFAVGQAAATRSEAQTAADAAALAAALETRDYLAGEWLTNVLEPDTWQDIFTGDVPLPDACWRAHELAARNEASVDCALDGILRYTVVAETNDTVGDTIVPGTEDQRATASATAVIEARCDFKPPAEDADEDVLPRLSCEGTDWELDPDDLGVLPEPEDLFDVHLAD
;
A
#
# COMPACT_ATOMS: atom_id res chain seq x y z
N MET A 1 -15.35 22.16 -82.39
CA MET A 1 -15.51 21.24 -81.25
C MET A 1 -14.61 21.70 -80.12
N ARG A 2 -15.17 22.11 -78.97
CA ARG A 2 -14.39 22.48 -77.79
C ARG A 2 -14.16 21.21 -76.96
N SER A 3 -12.93 20.70 -76.95
CA SER A 3 -12.54 19.61 -76.07
C SER A 3 -12.47 20.13 -74.63
N ARG A 4 -13.27 19.56 -73.74
CA ARG A 4 -13.13 19.73 -72.29
C ARG A 4 -12.13 18.69 -71.80
N THR A 5 -10.90 19.10 -71.59
CA THR A 5 -9.91 18.32 -70.84
C THR A 5 -10.39 18.25 -69.39
N HIS A 6 -10.92 17.10 -68.98
CA HIS A 6 -11.11 16.78 -67.57
C HIS A 6 -9.72 16.55 -66.98
N GLY A 7 -9.25 17.52 -66.20
CA GLY A 7 -8.01 17.36 -65.44
C GLY A 7 -8.25 16.33 -64.34
N ASP A 8 -7.64 15.16 -64.48
CA ASP A 8 -7.57 14.12 -63.45
C ASP A 8 -6.58 14.58 -62.37
N ALA A 9 -6.95 15.64 -61.66
CA ALA A 9 -6.12 16.31 -60.68
C ALA A 9 -6.51 15.85 -59.27
N GLY A 10 -5.70 14.96 -58.70
CA GLY A 10 -5.28 15.11 -57.31
C GLY A 10 -6.29 14.78 -56.21
N GLN A 11 -7.19 13.79 -56.37
CA GLN A 11 -8.03 13.32 -55.25
C GLN A 11 -7.36 12.27 -54.35
N ALA A 12 -6.41 11.47 -54.85
CA ALA A 12 -5.75 10.47 -54.02
C ALA A 12 -4.93 11.10 -52.88
N PHE A 13 -4.23 12.20 -53.15
CA PHE A 13 -3.39 12.90 -52.18
C PHE A 13 -4.17 13.47 -50.98
N PRO A 14 -5.30 14.20 -51.16
CA PRO A 14 -6.21 14.58 -50.08
C PRO A 14 -6.76 13.38 -49.29
N ILE A 15 -7.10 12.27 -49.95
CA ILE A 15 -7.62 11.07 -49.27
C ILE A 15 -6.55 10.45 -48.36
N TYR A 16 -5.30 10.36 -48.80
CA TYR A 16 -4.22 9.85 -47.94
C TYR A 16 -3.98 10.75 -46.73
N ILE A 17 -4.01 12.08 -46.91
CA ILE A 17 -3.85 13.02 -45.79
C ILE A 17 -5.00 12.87 -44.78
N THR A 18 -6.25 12.76 -45.23
CA THR A 18 -7.38 12.60 -44.31
C THR A 18 -7.37 11.25 -43.60
N VAL A 19 -7.00 10.17 -44.28
CA VAL A 19 -6.87 8.84 -43.67
C VAL A 19 -5.74 8.82 -42.64
N VAL A 20 -4.55 9.30 -43.00
CA VAL A 20 -3.40 9.34 -42.07
C VAL A 20 -3.70 10.27 -40.90
N GLY A 21 -4.26 11.45 -41.16
CA GLY A 21 -4.68 12.39 -40.10
C GLY A 21 -5.71 11.77 -39.16
N GLY A 22 -6.72 11.07 -39.70
CA GLY A 22 -7.73 10.37 -38.91
C GLY A 22 -7.14 9.25 -38.05
N LEU A 23 -6.22 8.45 -38.59
CA LEU A 23 -5.55 7.38 -37.84
C LEU A 23 -4.64 7.94 -36.74
N LEU A 24 -3.88 9.01 -37.01
CA LEU A 24 -3.06 9.67 -35.99
C LEU A 24 -3.92 10.28 -34.88
N PHE A 25 -5.05 10.89 -35.23
CA PHE A 25 -5.99 11.40 -34.24
C PHE A 25 -6.53 10.28 -33.34
N LEU A 26 -6.93 9.15 -33.93
CA LEU A 26 -7.36 7.98 -33.15
C LEU A 26 -6.23 7.45 -32.27
N ALA A 27 -5.00 7.38 -32.77
CA ALA A 27 -3.84 6.94 -31.99
C ALA A 27 -3.59 7.84 -30.77
N LEU A 28 -3.63 9.16 -30.94
CA LEU A 28 -3.49 10.12 -29.84
C LEU A 28 -4.65 10.04 -28.84
N ALA A 29 -5.88 9.83 -29.33
CA ALA A 29 -7.04 9.63 -28.46
C ALA A 29 -6.90 8.37 -27.59
N TYR A 30 -6.35 7.27 -28.14
CA TYR A 30 -6.06 6.08 -27.34
C TYR A 30 -4.87 6.25 -26.39
N PHE A 31 -3.87 7.04 -26.79
CA PHE A 31 -2.73 7.36 -25.91
C PHE A 31 -3.19 8.08 -24.64
N ALA A 32 -4.09 9.05 -24.76
CA ALA A 32 -4.71 9.75 -23.63
C ALA A 32 -5.37 8.79 -22.62
N VAL A 33 -6.10 7.79 -23.10
CA VAL A 33 -6.72 6.77 -22.24
C VAL A 33 -5.65 5.94 -21.54
N GLY A 34 -4.55 5.62 -22.24
CA GLY A 34 -3.41 4.93 -21.67
C GLY A 34 -2.75 5.71 -20.54
N GLN A 35 -2.58 7.03 -20.70
CA GLN A 35 -2.06 7.90 -19.63
C GLN A 35 -2.97 7.86 -18.40
N ALA A 36 -4.28 8.06 -18.57
CA ALA A 36 -5.22 8.02 -17.45
C ALA A 36 -5.20 6.68 -16.70
N ALA A 37 -5.07 5.56 -17.44
CA ALA A 37 -4.95 4.24 -16.84
C ALA A 37 -3.64 4.08 -16.05
N ALA A 38 -2.53 4.62 -16.55
CA ALA A 38 -1.24 4.61 -15.85
C ALA A 38 -1.31 5.42 -14.55
N THR A 39 -1.81 6.66 -14.59
CA THR A 39 -1.93 7.54 -13.41
C THR A 39 -2.82 6.92 -12.33
N ARG A 40 -3.91 6.25 -12.72
CA ARG A 40 -4.74 5.47 -11.77
C ARG A 40 -3.96 4.33 -11.12
N SER A 41 -3.14 3.62 -11.89
CA SER A 41 -2.32 2.53 -11.37
C SER A 41 -1.23 3.02 -10.41
N GLU A 42 -0.65 4.18 -10.68
CA GLU A 42 0.33 4.84 -9.81
C GLU A 42 -0.30 5.19 -8.45
N ALA A 43 -1.50 5.80 -8.46
CA ALA A 43 -2.23 6.09 -7.22
C ALA A 43 -2.46 4.83 -6.37
N GLN A 44 -2.90 3.73 -6.99
CA GLN A 44 -3.13 2.47 -6.26
C GLN A 44 -1.83 1.92 -5.68
N THR A 45 -0.75 1.90 -6.47
CA THR A 45 0.57 1.44 -6.01
C THR A 45 1.06 2.27 -4.83
N ALA A 46 0.87 3.59 -4.88
CA ALA A 46 1.22 4.49 -3.79
C ALA A 46 0.38 4.22 -2.53
N ALA A 47 -0.94 4.03 -2.67
CA ALA A 47 -1.83 3.74 -1.55
C ALA A 47 -1.48 2.40 -0.89
N ASP A 48 -1.35 1.33 -1.68
CA ASP A 48 -1.03 -0.02 -1.20
C ASP A 48 0.29 -0.04 -0.44
N ALA A 49 1.33 0.56 -1.04
CA ALA A 49 2.64 0.65 -0.44
C ALA A 49 2.57 1.45 0.87
N ALA A 50 1.95 2.63 0.86
CA ALA A 50 1.89 3.50 2.02
C ALA A 50 1.10 2.89 3.18
N ALA A 51 -0.03 2.20 2.91
CA ALA A 51 -0.80 1.49 3.92
C ALA A 51 0.02 0.37 4.57
N LEU A 52 0.67 -0.48 3.76
CA LEU A 52 1.57 -1.51 4.27
C LEU A 52 2.73 -0.92 5.06
N ALA A 53 3.28 0.21 4.65
CA ALA A 53 4.40 0.83 5.34
C ALA A 53 4.05 1.31 6.75
N ALA A 54 2.88 1.94 6.93
CA ALA A 54 2.40 2.29 8.27
C ALA A 54 2.15 1.05 9.12
N ALA A 55 1.50 0.02 8.55
CA ALA A 55 1.22 -1.21 9.28
C ALA A 55 2.50 -1.98 9.69
N LEU A 56 3.49 -2.06 8.81
CA LEU A 56 4.79 -2.70 9.09
C LEU A 56 5.58 -1.93 10.16
N GLU A 57 5.54 -0.60 10.16
CA GLU A 57 6.19 0.20 11.21
C GLU A 57 5.53 -0.03 12.57
N THR A 58 4.20 -0.07 12.62
CA THR A 58 3.46 -0.40 13.85
C THR A 58 3.74 -1.83 14.32
N ARG A 59 3.85 -2.79 13.39
CA ARG A 59 4.27 -4.16 13.69
C ARG A 59 5.64 -4.19 14.36
N ASP A 60 6.59 -3.41 13.85
CA ASP A 60 7.94 -3.34 14.41
C ASP A 60 7.93 -2.71 15.82
N TYR A 61 7.06 -1.72 16.07
CA TYR A 61 6.85 -1.20 17.43
C TYR A 61 6.25 -2.23 18.38
N LEU A 62 5.24 -2.99 17.95
CA LEU A 62 4.64 -4.05 18.77
C LEU A 62 5.64 -5.15 19.11
N ALA A 63 6.43 -5.59 18.14
CA ALA A 63 7.49 -6.56 18.37
C ALA A 63 8.56 -6.02 19.32
N GLY A 64 8.90 -4.73 19.22
CA GLY A 64 9.81 -4.05 20.16
C GLY A 64 9.26 -3.96 21.59
N GLU A 65 7.97 -3.65 21.73
CA GLU A 65 7.29 -3.65 23.03
C GLU A 65 7.24 -5.06 23.63
N TRP A 66 6.90 -6.08 22.83
CA TRP A 66 6.92 -7.47 23.30
C TRP A 66 8.32 -7.89 23.75
N LEU A 67 9.36 -7.58 22.96
CA LEU A 67 10.75 -7.90 23.31
C LEU A 67 11.19 -7.23 24.61
N THR A 68 10.76 -5.98 24.83
CA THR A 68 11.08 -5.22 26.05
C THR A 68 10.38 -5.81 27.27
N ASN A 69 9.16 -6.31 27.11
CA ASN A 69 8.32 -6.87 28.18
C ASN A 69 8.25 -8.41 28.11
N VAL A 70 9.26 -9.06 27.52
CA VAL A 70 9.26 -10.53 27.32
C VAL A 70 9.28 -11.29 28.64
N LEU A 71 9.74 -10.67 29.73
CA LEU A 71 9.71 -11.27 31.07
C LEU A 71 8.40 -10.98 31.83
N GLU A 72 7.46 -10.27 31.22
CA GLU A 72 6.21 -9.81 31.84
C GLU A 72 4.99 -10.36 31.07
N PRO A 73 4.69 -11.68 31.19
CA PRO A 73 3.67 -12.36 30.39
C PRO A 73 2.25 -11.79 30.54
N ASP A 74 1.97 -11.11 31.65
CA ASP A 74 0.68 -10.44 31.88
C ASP A 74 0.43 -9.27 30.92
N THR A 75 1.50 -8.69 30.34
CA THR A 75 1.41 -7.57 29.39
C THR A 75 1.22 -8.01 27.94
N TRP A 76 1.54 -9.27 27.62
CA TRP A 76 1.63 -9.73 26.24
C TRP A 76 0.29 -9.63 25.51
N GLN A 77 -0.82 -9.91 26.21
CA GLN A 77 -2.15 -9.89 25.59
C GLN A 77 -2.49 -8.50 25.05
N ASP A 78 -2.16 -7.45 25.81
CA ASP A 78 -2.39 -6.06 25.42
C ASP A 78 -1.52 -5.69 24.23
N ILE A 79 -0.26 -6.17 24.19
CA ILE A 79 0.64 -5.97 23.05
C ILE A 79 0.10 -6.67 21.80
N PHE A 80 -0.23 -7.96 21.87
CA PHE A 80 -0.74 -8.71 20.70
C PHE A 80 -2.09 -8.20 20.19
N THR A 81 -2.90 -7.59 21.07
CA THR A 81 -4.17 -6.95 20.67
C THR A 81 -4.02 -5.49 20.27
N GLY A 82 -2.84 -4.90 20.42
CA GLY A 82 -2.58 -3.49 20.11
C GLY A 82 -3.21 -2.50 21.11
N ASP A 83 -3.56 -2.93 22.32
CA ASP A 83 -4.04 -2.09 23.42
C ASP A 83 -2.87 -1.50 24.24
N VAL A 84 -1.84 -1.04 23.52
CA VAL A 84 -0.65 -0.41 24.10
C VAL A 84 -0.41 0.95 23.45
N PRO A 85 0.10 1.95 24.20
CA PRO A 85 0.42 3.25 23.61
C PRO A 85 1.60 3.14 22.64
N LEU A 86 1.35 3.31 21.35
CA LEU A 86 2.37 3.29 20.31
C LEU A 86 2.63 4.68 19.70
N PRO A 87 3.83 4.94 19.16
CA PRO A 87 4.07 6.10 18.31
C PRO A 87 3.17 6.07 17.06
N ASP A 88 2.88 7.25 16.51
CA ASP A 88 2.20 7.35 15.22
C ASP A 88 3.12 6.85 14.10
N ALA A 89 2.68 5.83 13.36
CA ALA A 89 3.40 5.23 12.24
C ALA A 89 3.09 5.89 10.87
N CYS A 90 2.16 6.84 10.79
CA CYS A 90 1.77 7.46 9.53
C CYS A 90 2.92 8.21 8.84
N TRP A 91 3.97 8.59 9.56
CA TRP A 91 5.18 9.16 8.96
C TRP A 91 5.79 8.22 7.90
N ARG A 92 5.71 6.90 8.10
CA ARG A 92 6.26 5.90 7.18
C ARG A 92 5.43 5.79 5.90
N ALA A 93 4.10 5.92 6.02
CA ALA A 93 3.20 6.04 4.88
C ALA A 93 3.54 7.27 4.02
N HIS A 94 3.75 8.43 4.64
CA HIS A 94 4.16 9.65 3.93
C HIS A 94 5.49 9.49 3.20
N GLU A 95 6.49 8.87 3.85
CA GLU A 95 7.79 8.64 3.23
C GLU A 95 7.67 7.72 2.00
N LEU A 96 6.90 6.64 2.09
CA LEU A 96 6.78 5.69 1.00
C LEU A 96 5.90 6.23 -0.15
N ALA A 97 4.86 7.01 0.16
CA ALA A 97 4.06 7.72 -0.83
C ALA A 97 4.90 8.73 -1.63
N ALA A 98 5.77 9.49 -0.96
CA ALA A 98 6.64 10.45 -1.62
C ALA A 98 7.60 9.77 -2.62
N ARG A 99 8.04 8.53 -2.36
CA ARG A 99 8.85 7.73 -3.30
C ARG A 99 8.06 7.24 -4.51
N ASN A 100 6.73 7.21 -4.41
CA ASN A 100 5.81 6.88 -5.49
C ASN A 100 5.13 8.13 -6.08
N GLU A 101 5.79 9.30 -5.93
CA GLU A 101 5.31 10.57 -6.49
C GLU A 101 3.86 10.89 -6.08
N ALA A 102 3.49 10.54 -4.86
CA ALA A 102 2.16 10.77 -4.31
C ALA A 102 2.23 11.49 -2.96
N SER A 103 1.14 12.18 -2.61
CA SER A 103 0.84 12.60 -1.25
C SER A 103 -0.18 11.62 -0.65
N VAL A 104 -0.21 11.51 0.67
CA VAL A 104 -1.17 10.64 1.37
C VAL A 104 -1.81 11.34 2.55
N ASP A 105 -3.06 11.01 2.80
CA ASP A 105 -3.70 11.13 4.11
C ASP A 105 -3.71 9.73 4.75
N CYS A 106 -3.11 9.62 5.93
CA CYS A 106 -3.00 8.37 6.68
C CYS A 106 -3.74 8.50 8.00
N ALA A 107 -4.55 7.49 8.33
CA ALA A 107 -5.27 7.44 9.58
C ALA A 107 -5.35 6.01 10.13
N LEU A 108 -5.36 5.90 11.45
CA LEU A 108 -5.82 4.70 12.14
C LEU A 108 -7.33 4.58 11.99
N ASP A 109 -7.78 3.42 11.51
CA ASP A 109 -9.20 3.10 11.31
C ASP A 109 -9.59 1.91 12.20
N GLY A 110 -9.48 2.12 13.51
CA GLY A 110 -9.63 1.07 14.52
C GLY A 110 -8.29 0.58 15.05
N ILE A 111 -8.33 -0.57 15.73
CA ILE A 111 -7.14 -1.18 16.34
C ILE A 111 -6.39 -1.94 15.26
N LEU A 112 -5.07 -1.72 15.17
CA LEU A 112 -4.18 -2.44 14.25
C LEU A 112 -4.63 -2.38 12.77
N ARG A 113 -5.27 -1.28 12.39
CA ARG A 113 -5.78 -1.03 11.04
C ARG A 113 -5.45 0.38 10.59
N TYR A 114 -4.85 0.49 9.42
CA TYR A 114 -4.51 1.76 8.79
C TYR A 114 -5.26 1.90 7.48
N THR A 115 -5.92 3.04 7.30
CA THR A 115 -6.53 3.44 6.02
C THR A 115 -5.73 4.61 5.47
N VAL A 116 -5.23 4.45 4.24
CA VAL A 116 -4.43 5.46 3.55
C VAL A 116 -5.10 5.84 2.25
N VAL A 117 -5.26 7.14 2.04
CA VAL A 117 -5.74 7.73 0.78
C VAL A 117 -4.56 8.42 0.10
N ALA A 118 -4.14 7.93 -1.07
CA ALA A 118 -3.07 8.51 -1.87
C ALA A 118 -3.61 9.36 -3.02
N GLU A 119 -2.97 10.50 -3.27
CA GLU A 119 -3.18 11.34 -4.45
C GLU A 119 -1.87 11.47 -5.22
N THR A 120 -1.87 11.24 -6.53
CA THR A 120 -0.68 11.44 -7.37
C THR A 120 -0.28 12.91 -7.40
N ASN A 121 1.01 13.21 -7.34
CA ASN A 121 1.51 14.57 -7.49
C ASN A 121 1.40 15.03 -8.95
N ASP A 122 1.64 14.12 -9.88
CA ASP A 122 1.51 14.38 -11.31
C ASP A 122 0.07 14.17 -11.78
N THR A 123 -0.28 14.92 -12.82
CA THR A 123 -1.57 14.83 -13.49
C THR A 123 -1.52 13.79 -14.60
N VAL A 124 -2.69 13.43 -15.15
CA VAL A 124 -2.79 12.58 -16.35
C VAL A 124 -1.99 13.16 -17.54
N GLY A 125 -1.76 14.47 -17.54
CA GLY A 125 -0.89 15.19 -18.47
C GLY A 125 -1.64 15.87 -19.61
N ASP A 126 -0.90 16.66 -20.39
CA ASP A 126 -1.43 17.38 -21.54
C ASP A 126 -1.84 16.39 -22.64
N THR A 127 -3.13 16.29 -22.90
CA THR A 127 -3.67 15.34 -23.88
C THR A 127 -4.69 16.03 -24.80
N ILE A 128 -5.00 15.44 -25.96
CA ILE A 128 -5.97 16.02 -26.91
C ILE A 128 -7.43 15.99 -26.39
N VAL A 129 -7.66 15.27 -25.29
CA VAL A 129 -8.94 15.17 -24.59
C VAL A 129 -9.01 16.32 -23.56
N PRO A 130 -9.87 17.32 -23.79
CA PRO A 130 -9.93 18.49 -22.92
C PRO A 130 -10.34 18.12 -21.49
N GLY A 131 -9.75 18.82 -20.52
CA GLY A 131 -10.13 18.75 -19.11
C GLY A 131 -9.40 17.65 -18.31
N THR A 132 -8.42 16.97 -18.91
CA THR A 132 -7.59 15.95 -18.23
C THR A 132 -6.25 16.48 -17.74
N GLU A 133 -5.90 17.71 -18.14
CA GLU A 133 -4.56 18.29 -17.94
C GLU A 133 -4.25 18.52 -16.46
N ASP A 134 -5.28 18.83 -15.67
CA ASP A 134 -5.17 19.10 -14.22
C ASP A 134 -5.67 17.93 -13.35
N GLN A 135 -6.07 16.80 -13.94
CA GLN A 135 -6.64 15.67 -13.19
C GLN A 135 -5.55 14.82 -12.56
N ARG A 136 -5.63 14.65 -11.23
CA ARG A 136 -4.83 13.69 -10.46
C ARG A 136 -5.63 12.44 -10.17
N ALA A 137 -4.94 11.34 -9.94
CA ALA A 137 -5.58 10.11 -9.50
C ALA A 137 -5.54 9.99 -7.98
N THR A 138 -6.64 9.49 -7.42
CA THR A 138 -6.74 9.16 -6.00
C THR A 138 -7.04 7.67 -5.87
N ALA A 139 -6.41 7.03 -4.89
CA ALA A 139 -6.71 5.65 -4.50
C ALA A 139 -6.70 5.52 -2.99
N SER A 140 -7.34 4.47 -2.47
CA SER A 140 -7.37 4.15 -1.05
C SER A 140 -6.94 2.71 -0.86
N ALA A 141 -6.20 2.45 0.21
CA ALA A 141 -5.82 1.11 0.62
C ALA A 141 -5.93 1.01 2.14
N THR A 142 -6.29 -0.18 2.62
CA THR A 142 -6.35 -0.48 4.04
C THR A 142 -5.35 -1.59 4.34
N ALA A 143 -4.52 -1.42 5.37
CA ALA A 143 -3.65 -2.48 5.86
C ALA A 143 -4.07 -2.86 7.28
N VAL A 144 -3.98 -4.15 7.59
CA VAL A 144 -4.30 -4.72 8.90
C VAL A 144 -3.10 -5.47 9.44
N ILE A 145 -2.98 -5.48 10.77
CA ILE A 145 -1.96 -6.22 11.50
C ILE A 145 -2.70 -7.25 12.35
N GLU A 146 -2.32 -8.51 12.23
CA GLU A 146 -2.94 -9.63 12.96
C GLU A 146 -1.88 -10.35 13.78
N ALA A 147 -2.17 -10.62 15.05
CA ALA A 147 -1.31 -11.47 15.87
C ALA A 147 -1.30 -12.90 15.30
N ARG A 148 -0.12 -13.47 15.12
CA ARG A 148 0.08 -14.86 14.66
C ARG A 148 0.29 -15.84 15.80
N CYS A 149 0.54 -15.32 17.00
CA CYS A 149 0.89 -16.11 18.16
C CYS A 149 -0.27 -16.19 19.15
N ASP A 150 -0.43 -17.38 19.72
CA ASP A 150 -1.27 -17.64 20.87
C ASP A 150 -0.39 -18.09 22.05
N PHE A 151 -0.81 -17.75 23.27
CA PHE A 151 -0.19 -18.23 24.49
C PHE A 151 -1.25 -18.45 25.56
N LYS A 152 -0.91 -19.25 26.56
CA LYS A 152 -1.76 -19.43 27.73
C LYS A 152 -1.16 -18.60 28.87
N PRO A 153 -1.88 -17.61 29.42
CA PRO A 153 -1.37 -16.83 30.54
C PRO A 153 -1.04 -17.75 31.72
N PRO A 154 0.02 -17.45 32.49
CA PRO A 154 0.35 -18.19 33.69
C PRO A 154 -0.83 -18.19 34.67
N ALA A 155 -0.94 -19.23 35.48
CA ALA A 155 -1.95 -19.25 36.54
C ALA A 155 -1.59 -18.19 37.60
N GLU A 156 -2.59 -17.64 38.31
CA GLU A 156 -2.37 -16.63 39.37
C GLU A 156 -1.41 -17.11 40.50
N ASP A 157 -1.18 -18.42 40.61
CA ASP A 157 -0.29 -19.08 41.56
C ASP A 157 0.98 -19.69 40.93
N ALA A 158 1.25 -19.40 39.66
CA ALA A 158 2.49 -19.82 39.00
C ALA A 158 3.68 -19.02 39.52
N ASP A 159 4.84 -19.68 39.60
CA ASP A 159 6.10 -19.00 39.92
C ASP A 159 6.39 -17.92 38.85
N GLU A 160 6.74 -16.70 39.30
CA GLU A 160 7.03 -15.54 38.43
C GLU A 160 8.19 -15.82 37.44
N ASP A 161 9.01 -16.84 37.73
CA ASP A 161 10.15 -17.28 36.92
C ASP A 161 9.76 -18.28 35.81
N VAL A 162 8.47 -18.50 35.51
CA VAL A 162 8.03 -19.40 34.45
C VAL A 162 7.29 -18.64 33.35
N LEU A 163 7.96 -18.47 32.20
CA LEU A 163 7.35 -17.87 31.02
C LEU A 163 6.42 -18.86 30.30
N PRO A 164 5.25 -18.41 29.81
CA PRO A 164 4.37 -19.26 29.03
C PRO A 164 4.98 -19.53 27.65
N ARG A 165 4.65 -20.70 27.11
CA ARG A 165 5.00 -21.05 25.73
C ARG A 165 4.23 -20.17 24.76
N LEU A 166 4.94 -19.66 23.75
CA LEU A 166 4.37 -18.88 22.66
C LEU A 166 4.24 -19.77 21.41
N SER A 167 3.02 -19.94 20.88
CA SER A 167 2.76 -20.77 19.71
C SER A 167 2.37 -19.89 18.53
N CYS A 168 3.25 -19.78 17.54
CA CYS A 168 3.09 -18.91 16.36
C CYS A 168 3.01 -19.77 15.10
N GLU A 169 1.86 -19.79 14.42
CA GLU A 169 1.62 -20.63 13.23
C GLU A 169 2.13 -22.08 13.29
N GLY A 170 1.97 -22.73 14.45
CA GLY A 170 2.38 -24.12 14.65
C GLY A 170 3.87 -24.31 14.95
N THR A 171 4.64 -23.22 15.11
CA THR A 171 5.96 -23.22 15.72
C THR A 171 5.82 -22.83 17.18
N ASP A 172 6.28 -23.70 18.07
CA ASP A 172 6.30 -23.47 19.51
C ASP A 172 7.65 -22.89 19.93
N TRP A 173 7.61 -21.74 20.61
CA TRP A 173 8.76 -21.06 21.17
C TRP A 173 8.78 -21.26 22.69
N GLU A 174 9.85 -21.89 23.18
CA GLU A 174 10.13 -22.02 24.61
C GLU A 174 11.01 -20.85 25.03
N LEU A 175 10.49 -20.04 25.96
CA LEU A 175 11.15 -18.84 26.45
C LEU A 175 11.75 -19.15 27.82
N ASP A 176 13.06 -19.04 27.94
CA ASP A 176 13.78 -19.20 29.20
C ASP A 176 14.13 -17.80 29.76
N PRO A 177 13.64 -17.43 30.95
CA PRO A 177 13.90 -16.11 31.52
C PRO A 177 15.38 -15.88 31.86
N ASP A 178 16.17 -16.94 32.09
CA ASP A 178 17.59 -16.86 32.39
C ASP A 178 18.47 -16.84 31.11
N ASP A 179 17.95 -17.38 30.00
CA ASP A 179 18.61 -17.42 28.69
C ASP A 179 17.58 -17.27 27.55
N LEU A 180 17.24 -16.02 27.25
CA LEU A 180 16.43 -15.67 26.08
C LEU A 180 17.22 -15.97 24.81
N GLY A 181 17.17 -17.23 24.37
CA GLY A 181 17.92 -17.77 23.23
C GLY A 181 17.51 -17.16 21.88
N VAL A 182 17.06 -18.00 20.95
CA VAL A 182 16.53 -17.50 19.67
C VAL A 182 15.07 -17.11 19.88
N LEU A 183 14.76 -15.83 19.70
CA LEU A 183 13.42 -15.27 19.79
C LEU A 183 12.77 -15.15 18.40
N PRO A 184 11.42 -15.18 18.32
CA PRO A 184 10.69 -14.96 17.08
C PRO A 184 10.98 -13.57 16.48
N GLU A 185 11.04 -13.50 15.15
CA GLU A 185 11.15 -12.24 14.42
C GLU A 185 9.80 -11.52 14.37
N PRO A 186 9.74 -10.20 14.06
CA PRO A 186 8.47 -9.47 14.00
C PRO A 186 7.43 -10.11 13.08
N GLU A 187 7.85 -10.69 11.94
CA GLU A 187 6.97 -11.45 11.04
C GLU A 187 6.46 -12.78 11.62
N ASP A 188 7.15 -13.38 12.59
CA ASP A 188 6.66 -14.58 13.29
C ASP A 188 5.58 -14.20 14.31
N LEU A 189 5.68 -13.00 14.89
CA LEU A 189 4.76 -12.47 15.89
C LEU A 189 3.45 -11.95 15.27
N PHE A 190 3.57 -11.27 14.13
CA PHE A 190 2.49 -10.50 13.53
C PHE A 190 2.49 -10.62 12.01
N ASP A 191 1.30 -10.81 11.43
CA ASP A 191 1.08 -10.75 9.99
C ASP A 191 0.61 -9.34 9.59
N VAL A 192 1.04 -8.89 8.42
CA VAL A 192 0.63 -7.60 7.86
C VAL A 192 0.21 -7.79 6.41
N HIS A 193 -1.03 -7.42 6.12
CA HIS A 193 -1.58 -7.55 4.77
C HIS A 193 -2.59 -6.44 4.46
N LEU A 194 -2.89 -6.28 3.17
CA LEU A 194 -3.94 -5.38 2.72
C LEU A 194 -5.31 -6.00 2.97
N ALA A 195 -6.20 -5.24 3.60
CA ALA A 195 -7.62 -5.55 3.68
C ALA A 195 -8.33 -4.94 2.46
N ASP A 196 -9.05 -5.79 1.73
CA ASP A 196 -9.83 -5.43 0.53
C ASP A 196 -10.77 -4.22 0.73
#